data_AF-A0A9C6X105-F1
#
_entry.id   AF-A0A9C6X105-F1
#
_cell.length_a   1.000
_cell.length_b   1.000
_cell.length_c   1.000
_cell.angle_alpha   90.00
_cell.angle_beta   90.00
_cell.angle_gamma   90.00
#
_symmetry.space_group_name_H-M   'P 1'
#
loop_
_entity.id
_entity.type
_entity.pdbx_description
1 polymer ?
#
loop_
_entity_poly.entity_id
_entity_poly.type
_entity_poly.pdbx_seq_one_letter_code
_entity_poly.pdbx_strand_id
1 'polypeptide(L)'
;MRLRRGAGPPGWAVGSPAGPLVLCLLCLLLALGRPLLALPSPAPSPSPGAAPDADPARHAAVARAQADSRCFLESGSSAESFFVSEDLPVGSVIGVLSVLGDPSEPHGDIALRLQETDSPVRVSPGSKNLTLMRRLDKEGIEGPASVYISIICDRKRTADPGLSIPVNIRVTDANDNAPQFVNAPYVLNISEVRTKNFPK
;
A
#
# COMPACT_ATOMS: atom_id res chain seq x y z
N MET A 1 -51.52 34.95 32.80
CA MET A 1 -52.08 34.37 34.04
C MET A 1 -51.63 32.91 34.13
N ARG A 2 -50.85 32.56 35.18
CA ARG A 2 -50.48 31.21 35.71
C ARG A 2 -49.76 30.25 34.73
N LEU A 3 -48.51 29.78 34.88
CA LEU A 3 -47.63 29.39 36.01
C LEU A 3 -48.15 28.20 36.85
N ARG A 4 -47.49 27.04 36.68
CA ARG A 4 -47.12 25.95 37.64
C ARG A 4 -46.57 24.77 36.81
N ARG A 5 -45.34 24.26 36.91
CA ARG A 5 -44.49 23.74 38.02
C ARG A 5 -45.14 22.61 38.85
N GLY A 6 -44.51 21.43 38.78
CA GLY A 6 -44.47 20.33 39.75
C GLY A 6 -43.53 19.24 39.20
N ALA A 7 -42.29 19.06 39.69
CA ALA A 7 -41.88 18.34 40.93
C ALA A 7 -42.26 16.84 40.83
N GLY A 8 -41.34 15.86 40.58
CA GLY A 8 -40.18 15.38 41.37
C GLY A 8 -40.62 14.27 42.35
N PRO A 9 -39.78 13.41 42.99
CA PRO A 9 -38.41 12.89 42.75
C PRO A 9 -38.33 11.33 43.05
N PRO A 10 -37.35 10.72 43.80
CA PRO A 10 -35.93 10.40 43.52
C PRO A 10 -35.53 8.89 43.72
N GLY A 11 -34.26 8.57 43.44
CA GLY A 11 -33.50 7.42 44.02
C GLY A 11 -33.49 6.16 43.15
N TRP A 12 -32.38 5.45 42.93
CA TRP A 12 -31.27 5.13 43.83
C TRP A 12 -29.88 5.20 43.18
N ALA A 13 -28.91 5.56 44.01
CA ALA A 13 -27.48 5.40 43.80
C ALA A 13 -27.00 4.08 44.42
N VAL A 14 -26.16 3.33 43.71
CA VAL A 14 -25.11 2.41 44.19
C VAL A 14 -24.12 2.34 43.00
N GLY A 15 -22.83 2.67 43.07
CA GLY A 15 -21.88 2.57 44.15
C GLY A 15 -21.00 1.34 43.92
N SER A 16 -19.88 1.47 43.20
CA SER A 16 -18.73 0.57 43.38
C SER A 16 -17.43 1.05 42.72
N PRO A 17 -16.28 0.64 43.26
CA PRO A 17 -15.13 1.52 43.43
C PRO A 17 -13.92 1.15 42.57
N ALA A 18 -13.02 2.14 42.48
CA ALA A 18 -11.56 2.03 42.44
C ALA A 18 -10.93 0.68 42.03
N GLY A 19 -10.34 0.65 40.83
CA GLY A 19 -9.26 -0.27 40.47
C GLY A 19 -7.91 0.45 40.52
N PRO A 20 -6.93 -0.01 41.31
CA PRO A 20 -5.65 0.67 41.45
C PRO A 20 -4.70 0.34 40.29
N LEU A 21 -4.00 1.37 39.82
CA LEU A 21 -2.78 1.26 39.03
C LEU A 21 -1.69 0.60 39.88
N VAL A 22 -1.39 -0.66 39.60
CA VAL A 22 -0.24 -1.35 40.19
C VAL A 22 1.01 -0.95 39.40
N LEU A 23 1.65 0.12 39.86
CA LEU A 23 3.03 0.46 39.54
C LEU A 23 3.92 -0.33 40.51
N CYS A 24 4.55 -1.41 40.03
CA CYS A 24 5.51 -2.17 40.83
C CYS A 24 6.90 -1.55 40.67
N LEU A 25 7.37 -0.92 41.75
CA LEU A 25 8.74 -0.49 41.94
C LEU A 25 9.29 -1.31 43.12
N LEU A 26 10.38 -2.05 42.93
CA LEU A 26 11.58 -2.05 43.79
C LEU A 26 12.49 -3.27 43.51
N CYS A 27 13.76 -2.99 43.21
CA CYS A 27 14.91 -3.47 43.99
C CYS A 27 16.15 -2.68 43.50
N LEU A 28 16.43 -1.52 44.08
CA LEU A 28 17.20 -1.25 45.31
C LEU A 28 18.72 -1.54 45.17
N LEU A 29 19.46 -0.44 45.03
CA LEU A 29 20.78 -0.12 45.61
C LEU A 29 21.95 -1.11 45.47
N LEU A 30 23.03 -0.66 44.81
CA LEU A 30 24.25 -0.15 45.47
C LEU A 30 25.31 0.19 44.41
N ALA A 31 25.44 1.49 44.11
CA ALA A 31 26.61 2.02 43.42
C ALA A 31 27.70 2.27 44.46
N LEU A 32 28.73 1.41 44.48
CA LEU A 32 30.03 1.76 45.06
C LEU A 32 31.02 1.84 43.92
N GLY A 33 31.55 3.04 43.73
CA GLY A 33 32.57 3.32 42.73
C GLY A 33 33.94 2.74 43.10
N ARG A 34 34.84 2.88 42.10
CA ARG A 34 36.28 2.63 42.05
C ARG A 34 36.68 1.34 41.32
N PRO A 35 37.89 1.30 40.73
CA PRO A 35 38.49 2.30 39.86
C PRO A 35 38.97 1.66 38.53
N LEU A 36 39.32 2.51 37.55
CA LEU A 36 40.08 2.12 36.37
C LEU A 36 41.35 1.33 36.78
N LEU A 37 41.52 0.12 36.26
CA LEU A 37 42.79 -0.60 36.27
C LEU A 37 43.10 -1.08 34.86
N ALA A 38 44.36 -0.80 34.48
CA ALA A 38 44.90 -0.75 33.13
C ALA A 38 44.82 -2.07 32.36
N LEU A 39 44.54 -1.94 31.05
CA LEU A 39 44.83 -2.96 30.05
C LEU A 39 46.36 -3.11 29.90
N PRO A 40 46.91 -4.33 29.84
CA PRO A 40 48.30 -4.53 29.47
C PRO A 40 48.49 -4.31 27.96
N SER A 41 49.51 -3.53 27.60
CA SER A 41 50.00 -3.36 26.22
C SER A 41 50.49 -4.68 25.63
N PRO A 42 50.27 -4.94 24.33
CA PRO A 42 51.16 -5.79 23.56
C PRO A 42 52.23 -4.94 22.86
N ALA A 43 53.50 -5.24 23.13
CA ALA A 43 54.65 -4.82 22.32
C ALA A 43 55.21 -6.06 21.57
N PRO A 44 56.20 -5.90 20.67
CA PRO A 44 56.16 -5.16 19.42
C PRO A 44 56.25 -6.11 18.20
N SER A 45 55.97 -5.55 17.04
CA SER A 45 56.18 -6.14 15.71
C SER A 45 57.63 -6.59 15.44
N PRO A 46 57.85 -7.67 14.67
CA PRO A 46 59.00 -7.80 13.78
C PRO A 46 58.59 -7.61 12.31
N SER A 47 59.29 -6.73 11.61
CA SER A 47 59.40 -6.65 10.14
C SER A 47 60.79 -7.18 9.73
N PRO A 48 61.15 -7.30 8.43
CA PRO A 48 60.39 -7.67 7.23
C PRO A 48 60.98 -8.93 6.55
N GLY A 49 60.14 -9.81 6.01
CA GLY A 49 60.54 -10.90 5.11
C GLY A 49 59.79 -10.77 3.80
N ALA A 50 60.52 -10.72 2.69
CA ALA A 50 60.03 -10.35 1.37
C ALA A 50 59.29 -11.49 0.64
N ALA A 51 58.19 -11.10 -0.01
CA ALA A 51 57.59 -11.62 -1.24
C ALA A 51 56.85 -12.99 -1.18
N PRO A 52 56.09 -13.37 -2.24
CA PRO A 52 54.79 -12.78 -2.55
C PRO A 52 53.75 -13.88 -2.84
N ASP A 53 52.60 -13.92 -2.16
CA ASP A 53 51.43 -14.67 -2.67
C ASP A 53 50.17 -13.91 -2.29
N ALA A 54 49.86 -12.90 -3.10
CA ALA A 54 48.52 -12.35 -3.15
C ALA A 54 47.62 -13.42 -3.77
N ASP A 55 47.04 -14.27 -2.94
CA ASP A 55 45.98 -15.18 -3.35
C ASP A 55 44.80 -14.35 -3.90
N PRO A 56 44.53 -14.39 -5.22
CA PRO A 56 43.43 -13.63 -5.82
C PRO A 56 42.06 -14.21 -5.45
N ALA A 57 41.98 -15.32 -4.70
CA ALA A 57 40.71 -15.98 -4.39
C ALA A 57 39.90 -15.35 -3.24
N ARG A 58 40.42 -14.33 -2.53
CA ARG A 58 39.70 -13.72 -1.40
C ARG A 58 38.75 -12.57 -1.74
N HIS A 59 38.59 -12.21 -3.02
CA HIS A 59 37.72 -11.11 -3.46
C HIS A 59 36.62 -11.54 -4.45
N ALA A 60 35.95 -12.68 -4.28
CA ALA A 60 34.72 -12.97 -5.04
C ALA A 60 33.91 -14.14 -4.48
N ALA A 61 33.45 -14.07 -3.23
CA ALA A 61 32.43 -15.02 -2.78
C ALA A 61 31.57 -14.49 -1.62
N VAL A 62 31.03 -13.28 -1.76
CA VAL A 62 29.64 -13.12 -1.29
C VAL A 62 28.80 -13.73 -2.41
N ALA A 63 28.72 -15.06 -2.41
CA ALA A 63 27.74 -15.76 -3.20
C ALA A 63 26.40 -15.17 -2.79
N ARG A 64 25.82 -14.33 -3.66
CA ARG A 64 24.42 -13.98 -3.56
C ARG A 64 23.72 -15.33 -3.52
N ALA A 65 23.16 -15.70 -2.36
CA ALA A 65 22.13 -16.70 -2.34
C ALA A 65 21.19 -16.29 -3.47
N GLN A 66 21.06 -17.14 -4.48
CA GLN A 66 20.26 -16.83 -5.66
C GLN A 66 18.81 -16.84 -5.17
N ALA A 67 18.40 -15.72 -4.58
CA ALA A 67 17.10 -15.56 -3.98
C ALA A 67 16.10 -15.71 -5.11
N ASP A 68 15.15 -16.62 -4.91
CA ASP A 68 14.08 -16.84 -5.87
C ASP A 68 13.37 -15.51 -6.12
N SER A 69 13.58 -14.97 -7.31
CA SER A 69 13.10 -13.65 -7.72
C SER A 69 11.67 -13.71 -8.27
N ARG A 70 11.07 -14.91 -8.36
CA ARG A 70 9.68 -15.07 -8.81
C ARG A 70 8.71 -14.38 -7.84
N CYS A 71 7.56 -13.97 -8.35
CA CYS A 71 6.51 -13.25 -7.63
C CYS A 71 6.85 -11.80 -7.24
N PHE A 72 8.07 -11.32 -7.43
CA PHE A 72 8.37 -9.89 -7.26
C PHE A 72 7.99 -9.09 -8.50
N LEU A 73 7.62 -7.83 -8.30
CA LEU A 73 7.35 -6.91 -9.40
C LEU A 73 8.65 -6.55 -10.13
N GLU A 74 8.62 -6.49 -11.46
CA GLU A 74 9.76 -6.13 -12.30
C GLU A 74 10.26 -4.70 -12.02
N SER A 75 9.36 -3.82 -11.59
CA SER A 75 9.67 -2.46 -11.16
C SER A 75 10.42 -2.38 -9.83
N GLY A 76 10.51 -3.49 -9.08
CA GLY A 76 11.02 -3.51 -7.71
C GLY A 76 10.09 -2.86 -6.68
N SER A 77 8.89 -2.48 -7.08
CA SER A 77 7.87 -1.93 -6.18
C SER A 77 7.26 -3.03 -5.28
N SER A 78 6.58 -2.60 -4.21
CA SER A 78 5.82 -3.51 -3.33
C SER A 78 4.33 -3.58 -3.66
N ALA A 79 3.86 -2.73 -4.58
CA ALA A 79 2.48 -2.66 -5.04
C ALA A 79 2.42 -2.17 -6.49
N GLU A 80 1.37 -2.55 -7.19
CA GLU A 80 1.09 -2.15 -8.57
C GLU A 80 -0.12 -1.20 -8.62
N SER A 81 -0.13 -0.28 -9.58
CA SER A 81 -1.24 0.65 -9.76
C SER A 81 -1.67 0.79 -11.21
N PHE A 82 -2.98 0.75 -11.45
CA PHE A 82 -3.57 0.93 -12.78
C PHE A 82 -4.54 2.11 -12.79
N PHE A 83 -4.55 2.82 -13.91
CA PHE A 83 -5.53 3.87 -14.21
C PHE A 83 -6.45 3.36 -15.30
N VAL A 84 -7.75 3.37 -15.04
CA VAL A 84 -8.76 2.75 -15.91
C VAL A 84 -9.86 3.76 -16.18
N SER A 85 -10.19 3.97 -17.45
CA SER A 85 -11.36 4.79 -17.82
C SER A 85 -12.66 4.06 -17.46
N GLU A 86 -13.65 4.79 -16.97
CA GLU A 86 -14.98 4.24 -16.69
C GLU A 86 -15.71 3.73 -17.94
N ASP A 87 -15.36 4.25 -19.12
CA ASP A 87 -15.85 3.77 -20.41
C ASP A 87 -15.36 2.36 -20.76
N LEU A 88 -14.40 1.81 -20.01
CA LEU A 88 -13.85 0.49 -20.29
C LEU A 88 -14.94 -0.59 -20.14
N PRO A 89 -15.32 -1.29 -21.22
CA PRO A 89 -16.42 -2.24 -21.14
C PRO A 89 -16.03 -3.47 -20.32
N VAL A 90 -17.02 -4.06 -19.64
CA VAL A 90 -16.86 -5.31 -18.90
C VAL A 90 -16.36 -6.42 -19.84
N GLY A 91 -15.37 -7.18 -19.38
CA GLY A 91 -14.65 -8.18 -20.15
C GLY A 91 -13.33 -7.69 -20.75
N SER A 92 -13.07 -6.38 -20.71
CA SER A 92 -11.82 -5.81 -21.21
C SER A 92 -10.64 -6.06 -20.25
N VAL A 93 -9.44 -6.08 -20.80
CA VAL A 93 -8.19 -6.13 -20.02
C VAL A 93 -7.85 -4.74 -19.53
N ILE A 94 -7.77 -4.58 -18.21
CA ILE A 94 -7.34 -3.37 -17.50
C ILE A 94 -5.84 -3.13 -17.72
N GLY A 95 -5.06 -4.20 -17.61
CA GLY A 95 -3.61 -4.13 -17.68
C GLY A 95 -2.98 -5.50 -17.43
N VAL A 96 -1.65 -5.53 -17.49
CA VAL A 96 -0.84 -6.72 -17.28
C VAL A 96 -0.04 -6.53 -16.00
N LEU A 97 -0.14 -7.48 -15.09
CA LEU A 97 0.62 -7.48 -13.84
C LEU A 97 2.09 -7.82 -14.12
N SER A 98 3.00 -6.87 -13.92
CA SER A 98 4.43 -6.99 -14.24
C SER A 98 5.20 -7.77 -13.17
N VAL A 99 4.82 -9.03 -12.95
CA VAL A 99 5.42 -9.95 -11.96
C VAL A 99 6.41 -10.89 -12.63
N LEU A 100 7.53 -11.14 -11.96
CA LEU A 100 8.54 -12.12 -12.38
C LEU A 100 8.03 -13.56 -12.26
N GLY A 101 8.29 -14.35 -13.29
CA GLY A 101 7.79 -15.72 -13.46
C GLY A 101 6.80 -15.86 -14.61
N ASP A 102 6.55 -17.08 -15.04
CA ASP A 102 5.60 -17.48 -16.07
C ASP A 102 4.38 -18.15 -15.42
N PRO A 103 3.17 -17.55 -15.51
CA PRO A 103 1.95 -18.16 -14.99
C PRO A 103 1.32 -19.18 -15.95
N SER A 104 1.86 -19.36 -17.16
CA SER A 104 1.26 -20.21 -18.21
C SER A 104 0.97 -21.62 -17.71
N GLU A 105 -0.16 -22.20 -18.11
CA GLU A 105 -0.49 -23.58 -17.76
C GLU A 105 -0.21 -24.53 -18.94
N PRO A 106 0.33 -25.75 -18.70
CA PRO A 106 0.64 -26.36 -17.41
C PRO A 106 2.08 -26.10 -16.91
N HIS A 107 2.95 -25.56 -17.76
CA HIS A 107 4.41 -25.56 -17.55
C HIS A 107 4.99 -24.33 -16.85
N GLY A 108 4.20 -23.31 -16.59
CA GLY A 108 4.61 -22.09 -15.89
C GLY A 108 5.09 -22.38 -14.47
N ASP A 109 5.92 -21.48 -13.94
CA ASP A 109 6.61 -21.61 -12.66
C ASP A 109 5.93 -20.87 -11.50
N ILE A 110 4.92 -20.04 -11.79
CA ILE A 110 4.10 -19.34 -10.79
C ILE A 110 2.61 -19.65 -11.01
N ALA A 111 1.80 -19.39 -9.98
CA ALA A 111 0.36 -19.37 -10.08
C ALA A 111 -0.16 -18.08 -9.45
N LEU A 112 -1.04 -17.38 -10.16
CA LEU A 112 -1.64 -16.13 -9.69
C LEU A 112 -3.09 -16.37 -9.33
N ARG A 113 -3.51 -15.90 -8.15
CA ARG A 113 -4.90 -15.94 -7.71
C ARG A 113 -5.30 -14.65 -7.03
N LEU A 114 -6.55 -14.28 -7.20
CA LEU A 114 -7.12 -13.15 -6.47
C LEU A 114 -7.49 -13.58 -5.05
N GLN A 115 -7.16 -12.76 -4.05
CA GLN A 115 -7.51 -13.03 -2.66
C GLN A 115 -9.01 -12.77 -2.40
N GLU A 116 -9.56 -11.72 -3.01
CA GLU A 116 -10.94 -11.30 -2.86
C GLU A 116 -11.87 -12.03 -3.85
N THR A 117 -12.95 -12.64 -3.34
CA THR A 117 -13.89 -13.41 -4.17
C THR A 117 -14.91 -12.53 -4.91
N ASP A 118 -15.35 -11.40 -4.33
CA ASP A 118 -16.33 -10.49 -4.93
C ASP A 118 -15.69 -9.17 -5.39
N SER A 119 -14.65 -9.28 -6.21
CA SER A 119 -13.99 -8.13 -6.80
C SER A 119 -14.59 -7.79 -8.18
N PRO A 120 -14.67 -6.50 -8.58
CA PRO A 120 -14.99 -6.11 -9.94
C PRO A 120 -13.90 -6.47 -10.96
N VAL A 121 -12.77 -7.07 -10.52
CA VAL A 121 -11.63 -7.46 -11.35
C VAL A 121 -11.28 -8.92 -11.11
N ARG A 122 -10.78 -9.59 -12.14
CA ARG A 122 -10.29 -10.97 -12.09
C ARG A 122 -8.93 -11.09 -12.78
N VAL A 123 -8.09 -11.99 -12.28
CA VAL A 123 -6.86 -12.40 -12.98
C VAL A 123 -7.20 -13.48 -14.01
N SER A 124 -6.77 -13.30 -15.26
CA SER A 124 -6.95 -14.31 -16.30
C SER A 124 -6.08 -15.55 -16.01
N PRO A 125 -6.64 -16.77 -16.06
CA PRO A 125 -5.89 -17.99 -15.78
C PRO A 125 -4.78 -18.18 -16.83
N GLY A 126 -3.63 -18.68 -16.39
CA GLY A 126 -2.46 -18.88 -17.26
C GLY A 126 -1.81 -17.60 -17.78
N SER A 127 -2.23 -16.41 -17.30
CA SER A 127 -1.76 -15.11 -17.78
C SER A 127 -1.54 -14.15 -16.62
N LYS A 128 -0.98 -12.98 -16.94
CA LYS A 128 -0.81 -11.85 -16.01
C LYS A 128 -1.87 -10.77 -16.23
N ASN A 129 -2.85 -11.01 -17.09
CA ASN A 129 -3.85 -10.02 -17.47
C ASN A 129 -4.92 -9.85 -16.38
N LEU A 130 -5.19 -8.60 -16.01
CA LEU A 130 -6.31 -8.23 -15.16
C LEU A 130 -7.50 -7.87 -16.04
N THR A 131 -8.62 -8.53 -15.84
CA THR A 131 -9.84 -8.37 -16.63
C THR A 131 -10.93 -7.76 -15.78
N LEU A 132 -11.66 -6.80 -16.35
CA LEU A 132 -12.79 -6.15 -15.70
C LEU A 132 -14.02 -7.06 -15.75
N MET A 133 -14.66 -7.29 -14.60
CA MET A 133 -15.84 -8.16 -14.43
C MET A 133 -17.12 -7.39 -14.09
N ARG A 134 -17.01 -6.18 -13.53
CA ARG A 134 -18.14 -5.26 -13.27
C ARG A 134 -17.75 -3.85 -13.70
N ARG A 135 -18.74 -3.01 -13.99
CA ARG A 135 -18.47 -1.61 -14.39
C ARG A 135 -17.77 -0.85 -13.27
N LEU A 136 -16.93 0.10 -13.66
CA LEU A 136 -16.34 1.11 -12.79
C LEU A 136 -16.98 2.44 -13.13
N ASP A 137 -17.08 3.32 -12.14
CA ASP A 137 -17.75 4.61 -12.28
C ASP A 137 -17.05 5.60 -11.36
N LYS A 138 -16.60 6.73 -11.90
CA LYS A 138 -15.82 7.70 -11.11
C LYS A 138 -16.67 8.39 -10.05
N GLU A 139 -17.97 8.56 -10.30
CA GLU A 139 -18.92 9.20 -9.39
C GLU A 139 -19.44 8.24 -8.31
N GLY A 140 -19.25 6.93 -8.47
CA GLY A 140 -19.62 5.94 -7.45
C GLY A 140 -21.09 5.50 -7.47
N ILE A 141 -21.83 5.79 -8.54
CA ILE A 141 -23.26 5.54 -8.70
C ILE A 141 -23.49 4.14 -9.29
N GLU A 142 -22.86 3.82 -10.43
CA GLU A 142 -23.00 2.54 -11.12
C GLU A 142 -21.92 1.50 -10.73
N GLY A 143 -20.81 1.96 -10.14
CA GLY A 143 -19.66 1.14 -9.80
C GLY A 143 -18.70 1.86 -8.85
N PRO A 144 -17.63 1.19 -8.38
CA PRO A 144 -16.67 1.82 -7.48
C PRO A 144 -15.68 2.73 -8.23
N ALA A 145 -15.39 3.90 -7.66
CA ALA A 145 -14.41 4.86 -8.18
C ALA A 145 -12.94 4.46 -7.94
N SER A 146 -12.71 3.51 -7.03
CA SER A 146 -11.40 2.91 -6.78
C SER A 146 -11.56 1.50 -6.24
N VAL A 147 -10.61 0.62 -6.59
CA VAL A 147 -10.62 -0.78 -6.20
C VAL A 147 -9.26 -1.15 -5.65
N TYR A 148 -9.24 -1.73 -4.45
CA TYR A 148 -8.04 -2.24 -3.79
C TYR A 148 -8.18 -3.75 -3.66
N ILE A 149 -7.25 -4.48 -4.27
CA ILE A 149 -7.24 -5.95 -4.25
C ILE A 149 -5.84 -6.46 -3.94
N SER A 150 -5.77 -7.71 -3.50
CA SER A 150 -4.52 -8.41 -3.25
C SER A 150 -4.43 -9.65 -4.14
N ILE A 151 -3.41 -9.70 -4.99
CA ILE A 151 -3.13 -10.87 -5.82
C ILE A 151 -2.10 -11.71 -5.09
N ILE A 152 -2.44 -12.97 -4.83
CA ILE A 152 -1.49 -13.93 -4.27
C ILE A 152 -0.75 -14.62 -5.42
N CYS A 153 0.57 -14.56 -5.37
CA CYS A 153 1.46 -15.27 -6.26
C CYS A 153 2.09 -16.45 -5.52
N ASP A 154 1.73 -17.67 -5.93
CA ASP A 154 2.27 -18.91 -5.41
C ASP A 154 3.40 -19.40 -6.32
N ARG A 155 4.58 -19.61 -5.75
CA ARG A 155 5.74 -20.15 -6.47
C ARG A 155 5.59 -21.66 -6.58
N LYS A 156 5.60 -22.20 -7.79
CA LYS A 156 5.57 -23.67 -7.96
C LYS A 156 6.91 -24.27 -7.56
N ARG A 157 6.88 -25.54 -7.11
CA ARG A 157 8.05 -26.33 -6.71
C ARG A 157 8.85 -25.74 -5.52
N THR A 158 8.22 -24.90 -4.71
CA THR A 158 8.76 -24.47 -3.41
C THR A 158 7.71 -24.66 -2.33
N ALA A 159 8.13 -24.69 -1.07
CA ALA A 159 7.24 -24.74 0.10
C ALA A 159 7.01 -23.35 0.74
N ASP A 160 7.56 -22.30 0.12
CA ASP A 160 7.38 -20.92 0.56
C ASP A 160 5.89 -20.52 0.49
N PRO A 161 5.42 -19.70 1.43
CA PRO A 161 4.08 -19.13 1.35
C PRO A 161 3.96 -18.23 0.13
N GLY A 162 2.76 -18.17 -0.44
CA GLY A 162 2.43 -17.23 -1.52
C GLY A 162 2.67 -15.79 -1.11
N LEU A 163 3.19 -14.99 -2.03
CA LEU A 163 3.43 -13.56 -1.83
C LEU A 163 2.17 -12.78 -2.17
N SER A 164 1.74 -11.88 -1.29
CA SER A 164 0.63 -10.96 -1.56
C SER A 164 1.12 -9.70 -2.23
N ILE A 165 0.53 -9.37 -3.38
CA ILE A 165 0.85 -8.20 -4.20
C ILE A 165 -0.38 -7.29 -4.19
N PRO A 166 -0.35 -6.18 -3.44
CA PRO A 166 -1.40 -5.18 -3.47
C PRO A 166 -1.49 -4.52 -4.84
N VAL A 167 -2.71 -4.39 -5.36
CA VAL A 167 -3.01 -3.69 -6.60
C VAL A 167 -4.07 -2.63 -6.34
N ASN A 168 -3.76 -1.41 -6.77
CA ASN A 168 -4.65 -0.26 -6.68
C ASN A 168 -5.14 0.15 -8.06
N ILE A 169 -6.45 0.09 -8.29
CA ILE A 169 -7.07 0.52 -9.54
C ILE A 169 -7.83 1.80 -9.28
N ARG A 170 -7.46 2.85 -10.01
CA ARG A 170 -8.10 4.16 -9.93
C ARG A 170 -8.85 4.45 -11.20
N VAL A 171 -10.11 4.85 -11.05
CA VAL A 171 -10.95 5.24 -12.19
C VAL A 171 -10.56 6.65 -12.62
N THR A 172 -10.29 6.80 -13.91
CA THR A 172 -10.10 8.10 -14.55
C THR A 172 -11.37 8.52 -15.24
N ASP A 173 -11.68 9.80 -15.11
CA ASP A 173 -12.78 10.45 -15.81
C ASP A 173 -12.65 10.21 -17.31
N ALA A 174 -13.65 9.56 -17.89
CA ALA A 174 -13.88 9.76 -19.30
C ALA A 174 -14.46 11.17 -19.44
N ASN A 175 -13.91 11.99 -20.34
CA ASN A 175 -14.56 13.27 -20.66
C ASN A 175 -15.74 13.02 -21.62
N ASP A 176 -16.67 12.17 -21.21
CA ASP A 176 -17.92 11.82 -21.89
C ASP A 176 -18.99 12.91 -21.68
N ASN A 177 -18.82 13.71 -20.63
CA ASN A 177 -19.68 14.84 -20.29
C ASN A 177 -19.24 16.11 -21.03
N ALA A 178 -19.67 16.24 -22.29
CA ALA A 178 -19.56 17.50 -23.02
C ALA A 178 -20.32 18.62 -22.27
N PRO A 179 -19.75 19.84 -22.15
CA PRO A 179 -20.38 20.92 -21.43
C PRO A 179 -21.74 21.27 -22.06
N GLN A 180 -22.79 21.30 -21.24
CA GLN A 180 -24.12 21.74 -21.66
C GLN A 180 -24.31 23.22 -21.31
N PHE A 181 -24.50 24.05 -22.33
CA PHE A 181 -24.81 25.47 -22.13
C PHE A 181 -26.26 25.62 -21.64
N VAL A 182 -26.41 26.03 -20.38
CA VAL A 182 -27.73 26.34 -19.81
C VAL A 182 -28.24 27.66 -20.39
N ASN A 183 -29.45 27.68 -20.95
CA ASN A 183 -30.07 28.87 -21.56
C ASN A 183 -29.39 29.38 -22.85
N ALA A 184 -28.83 28.49 -23.66
CA ALA A 184 -28.38 28.85 -25.01
C ALA A 184 -29.58 29.09 -25.96
N PRO A 185 -29.53 30.10 -26.85
CA PRO A 185 -28.44 31.07 -27.03
C PRO A 185 -28.43 32.18 -25.96
N TYR A 186 -27.23 32.61 -25.56
CA TYR A 186 -27.08 33.77 -24.68
C TYR A 186 -27.26 35.07 -25.45
N VAL A 187 -28.27 35.86 -25.09
CA VAL A 187 -28.50 37.20 -25.65
C VAL A 187 -28.20 38.24 -24.58
N LEU A 188 -27.34 39.20 -24.92
CA LEU A 188 -26.88 40.25 -24.02
C LEU A 188 -27.09 41.62 -24.69
N ASN A 189 -27.67 42.56 -23.95
CA ASN A 189 -27.75 43.97 -24.38
C ASN A 189 -26.68 44.77 -23.66
N ILE A 190 -25.72 45.31 -24.42
CA ILE A 190 -24.57 46.04 -23.90
C ILE A 190 -24.67 47.51 -24.35
N SER A 191 -24.59 48.44 -23.41
CA SER A 191 -24.52 49.88 -23.73
C SER A 191 -23.16 50.24 -24.34
N GLU A 192 -23.17 51.14 -25.33
CA GLU A 192 -21.95 51.62 -25.98
C GLU A 192 -20.98 52.36 -25.03
N VAL A 193 -21.52 52.95 -23.96
CA VAL A 193 -20.76 53.67 -22.93
C VAL A 193 -20.11 52.75 -21.90
N ARG A 194 -20.19 51.43 -22.07
CA ARG A 194 -19.63 50.45 -21.13
C ARG A 194 -18.08 50.46 -21.21
N THR A 195 -17.42 50.83 -20.11
CA THR A 195 -15.95 50.72 -19.90
C THR A 195 -15.43 49.26 -19.91
N LYS A 196 -14.11 49.02 -19.83
CA LYS A 196 -13.56 47.65 -19.74
C LYS A 196 -13.71 47.06 -18.32
N ASN A 197 -13.93 45.75 -18.22
CA ASN A 197 -14.14 44.96 -16.98
C ASN A 197 -15.39 45.31 -16.17
N PHE A 198 -16.59 44.97 -16.65
CA PHE A 198 -17.81 45.13 -15.84
C PHE A 198 -18.13 43.89 -14.99
N PRO A 199 -18.05 44.01 -13.66
CA PRO A 199 -18.86 43.22 -12.74
C PRO A 199 -20.12 43.99 -12.35
N LYS A 200 -21.27 43.49 -12.78
CA LYS A 200 -22.47 43.15 -11.97
C LYS A 200 -23.60 42.79 -12.91
#